data_AF-A0A944T0V5-F1
#
_entry.id   AF-A0A944T0V5-F1
#
_cell.length_a   1.000
_cell.length_b   1.000
_cell.length_c   1.000
_cell.angle_alpha   90.00
_cell.angle_beta   90.00
_cell.angle_gamma   90.00
#
_symmetry.space_group_name_H-M   'P 1'
#
loop_
_entity.id
_entity.type
_entity.pdbx_description
1 polymer ?
#
loop_
_entity_poly.entity_id
_entity_poly.type
_entity_poly.pdbx_seq_one_letter_code
_entity_poly.pdbx_strand_id
1 'polypeptide(L)'
;QLRRASSSITANIAEGFSRYHFKDKIRFYYHSRGSLAEVQNFLLLSKDLSYIDNKLSEELFRKTIDVAKLVNGLIRSTESQIN
;
A
#
# COMPACT_ATOMS: atom_id res chain seq x y z
N GLN A 1 -11.04 -9.46 4.47
CA GLN A 1 -10.19 -8.30 4.81
C GLN A 1 -9.12 -8.02 3.75
N LEU A 2 -8.25 -8.99 3.42
CA LEU A 2 -7.16 -8.84 2.44
C LEU A 2 -7.57 -8.17 1.11
N ARG A 3 -8.67 -8.63 0.48
CA ARG A 3 -9.18 -8.03 -0.78
C ARG A 3 -9.47 -6.54 -0.66
N ARG A 4 -10.10 -6.12 0.46
CA ARG A 4 -10.46 -4.71 0.70
C ARG A 4 -9.22 -3.85 0.91
N ALA A 5 -8.28 -4.31 1.73
CA ALA A 5 -7.01 -3.62 1.97
C ALA A 5 -6.21 -3.47 0.65
N SER A 6 -6.13 -4.55 -0.15
CA SER A 6 -5.44 -4.52 -1.44
C SER A 6 -6.07 -3.53 -2.43
N SER A 7 -7.40 -3.53 -2.60
CA SER A 7 -8.07 -2.55 -3.47
C SER A 7 -8.00 -1.11 -2.94
N SER A 8 -7.92 -0.95 -1.61
CA SER A 8 -7.80 0.37 -0.97
C SER A 8 -6.49 1.06 -1.31
N ILE A 9 -5.40 0.31 -1.53
CA ILE A 9 -4.09 0.87 -1.93
C ILE A 9 -4.25 1.68 -3.22
N THR A 10 -4.83 1.09 -4.26
CA THR A 10 -4.97 1.74 -5.58
C THR A 10 -6.09 2.78 -5.58
N ALA A 11 -7.18 2.56 -4.84
CA ALA A 11 -8.25 3.54 -4.67
C ALA A 11 -7.72 4.85 -4.05
N ASN A 12 -6.92 4.75 -2.98
CA ASN A 12 -6.29 5.93 -2.36
C ASN A 12 -5.27 6.59 -3.29
N ILE A 13 -4.51 5.84 -4.09
CA ILE A 13 -3.61 6.45 -5.09
C ILE A 13 -4.41 7.26 -6.11
N ALA A 14 -5.48 6.69 -6.66
CA ALA A 14 -6.33 7.38 -7.64
C ALA A 14 -7.00 8.63 -7.04
N GLU A 15 -7.49 8.53 -5.81
CA GLU A 15 -8.10 9.66 -5.11
C GLU A 15 -7.09 10.75 -4.74
N GLY A 16 -5.88 10.37 -4.31
CA GLY A 16 -4.79 11.31 -4.10
C GLY A 16 -4.43 12.03 -5.40
N PHE A 17 -4.29 11.29 -6.50
CA PHE A 17 -3.93 11.84 -7.82
C PHE A 17 -4.91 12.92 -8.29
N SER A 18 -6.20 12.75 -8.03
CA SER A 18 -7.25 13.71 -8.41
C SER A 18 -7.31 14.96 -7.53
N ARG A 19 -6.61 15.00 -6.38
CA ARG A 19 -6.56 16.21 -5.54
C ARG A 19 -5.71 17.30 -6.18
N TYR A 20 -6.23 18.54 -6.11
CA TYR A 20 -5.57 19.74 -6.61
C TYR A 20 -4.36 20.14 -5.75
N HIS A 21 -4.54 20.23 -4.43
CA HIS A 21 -3.47 20.65 -3.52
C HIS A 21 -2.58 19.46 -3.09
N PHE A 22 -1.27 19.67 -3.11
CA PHE A 22 -0.29 18.65 -2.71
C PHE A 22 -0.45 18.17 -1.27
N LYS A 23 -0.82 19.07 -0.34
CA LYS A 23 -1.08 18.73 1.07
C LYS A 23 -2.29 17.81 1.27
N ASP A 24 -3.27 17.84 0.38
CA ASP A 24 -4.40 16.91 0.43
C ASP A 24 -4.06 15.61 -0.29
N LYS A 25 -3.42 15.70 -1.45
CA LYS A 25 -2.91 14.56 -2.24
C LYS A 25 -2.06 13.60 -1.40
N ILE A 26 -1.12 14.13 -0.63
CA ILE A 26 -0.20 13.30 0.17
C ILE A 26 -0.91 12.50 1.27
N ARG A 27 -2.00 13.01 1.84
CA ARG A 27 -2.77 12.30 2.89
C ARG A 27 -3.30 10.96 2.37
N PHE A 28 -3.81 10.95 1.13
CA PHE A 28 -4.25 9.73 0.47
C PHE A 28 -3.11 8.77 0.20
N TYR A 29 -1.93 9.25 -0.18
CA TYR A 29 -0.77 8.38 -0.37
C TYR A 29 -0.31 7.73 0.95
N TYR A 30 -0.43 8.44 2.08
CA TYR A 30 -0.23 7.82 3.39
C TYR A 30 -1.30 6.78 3.73
N HIS A 31 -2.57 6.99 3.37
CA HIS A 31 -3.61 5.97 3.51
C HIS A 31 -3.37 4.73 2.64
N SER A 32 -2.84 4.92 1.42
CA SER A 32 -2.39 3.83 0.56
C SER A 32 -1.27 3.02 1.24
N ARG A 33 -0.28 3.69 1.84
CA ARG A 33 0.78 3.05 2.62
C ARG A 33 0.24 2.29 3.85
N GLY A 34 -0.75 2.84 4.55
CA GLY A 34 -1.44 2.16 5.65
C GLY A 34 -2.15 0.89 5.17
N SER A 35 -2.88 0.97 4.06
CA SER A 35 -3.57 -0.18 3.46
C SER A 35 -2.59 -1.28 3.01
N LEU A 36 -1.38 -0.91 2.56
CA LEU A 36 -0.31 -1.85 2.24
C LEU A 36 0.20 -2.59 3.49
N ALA A 37 0.36 -1.90 4.61
CA ALA A 37 0.74 -2.52 5.88
C ALA A 37 -0.33 -3.53 6.35
N GLU A 38 -1.62 -3.22 6.16
CA GLU A 38 -2.70 -4.17 6.43
C GLU A 38 -2.60 -5.43 5.54
N VAL A 39 -2.30 -5.26 4.24
CA VAL A 39 -2.08 -6.40 3.32
C VAL A 39 -0.95 -7.28 3.84
N GLN A 40 0.19 -6.70 4.21
CA GLN A 40 1.33 -7.44 4.76
C GLN A 40 0.95 -8.22 6.03
N ASN A 41 0.21 -7.59 6.94
CA ASN A 41 -0.28 -8.24 8.15
C ASN A 41 -1.23 -9.41 7.82
N PHE A 42 -2.17 -9.22 6.90
CA PHE A 42 -3.09 -10.30 6.51
C PHE A 42 -2.39 -11.44 5.76
N LEU A 43 -1.31 -11.18 5.02
CA LEU A 43 -0.49 -12.24 4.42
C LEU A 43 0.24 -13.07 5.48
N LEU A 44 0.80 -12.42 6.51
CA LEU A 44 1.43 -13.10 7.64
C LEU A 44 0.40 -13.95 8.40
N LEU A 45 -0.75 -13.37 8.73
CA LEU A 45 -1.84 -14.10 9.40
C LEU A 45 -2.35 -15.30 8.56
N SER A 46 -2.48 -15.11 7.24
CA SER A 46 -2.92 -16.21 6.36
C SER A 46 -1.92 -17.36 6.31
N LYS A 47 -0.62 -17.05 6.41
CA LYS A 47 0.45 -18.05 6.53
C LYS A 47 0.38 -18.77 7.87
N ASP A 48 0.26 -18.03 8.97
CA ASP A 48 0.20 -18.60 10.33
C ASP A 48 -1.00 -19.52 10.52
N LEU A 49 -2.14 -19.17 9.89
CA LEU A 49 -3.35 -20.00 9.86
C LEU A 49 -3.31 -21.12 8.82
N SER A 50 -2.19 -21.30 8.11
CA SER A 50 -2.00 -22.32 7.06
C SER A 50 -3.00 -22.25 5.91
N TYR A 51 -3.55 -21.05 5.61
CA TYR A 51 -4.41 -20.83 4.44
C TYR A 51 -3.61 -20.72 3.13
N ILE A 52 -2.33 -20.39 3.23
CA ILE A 52 -1.38 -20.35 2.12
C ILE A 52 -0.08 -21.02 2.57
N ASP A 53 0.63 -21.63 1.63
CA ASP A 53 1.94 -22.21 1.91
C ASP A 53 3.04 -21.14 2.01
N ASN A 54 4.21 -21.57 2.49
CA ASN A 54 5.37 -20.69 2.65
C ASN A 54 5.84 -20.06 1.34
N LYS A 55 5.77 -20.80 0.22
CA LYS A 55 6.26 -20.34 -1.09
C LYS A 55 5.36 -19.21 -1.61
N LEU A 56 4.05 -19.40 -1.56
CA LEU A 56 3.06 -18.41 -1.95
C LEU A 56 3.09 -17.19 -1.02
N SER A 57 3.19 -17.39 0.29
CA SER A 57 3.33 -16.28 1.25
C SER A 57 4.55 -15.42 0.93
N GLU A 58 5.70 -16.03 0.70
CA GLU A 58 6.95 -15.32 0.41
C GLU A 58 6.91 -14.61 -0.96
N GLU A 59 6.31 -15.22 -1.98
CA GLU A 59 6.06 -14.58 -3.28
C GLU A 59 5.18 -13.33 -3.13
N LEU A 60 4.05 -13.45 -2.44
CA LEU A 60 3.13 -12.34 -2.23
C LEU A 60 3.78 -11.24 -1.40
N PHE A 61 4.52 -11.59 -0.34
CA PHE A 61 5.22 -10.63 0.49
C PHE A 61 6.26 -9.84 -0.31
N ARG A 62 7.06 -10.50 -1.17
CA ARG A 62 7.99 -9.81 -2.09
C ARG A 62 7.29 -8.79 -2.97
N LYS A 63 6.12 -9.12 -3.54
CA LYS A 63 5.34 -8.16 -4.33
C LYS A 63 4.93 -6.92 -3.50
N THR A 64 4.61 -7.10 -2.21
CA THR A 64 4.29 -5.95 -1.33
C THR A 64 5.48 -5.00 -1.15
N ILE A 65 6.72 -5.49 -1.20
CA ILE A 65 7.91 -4.66 -1.08
C ILE A 65 8.07 -3.75 -2.31
N ASP A 66 7.79 -4.26 -3.50
CA ASP A 66 7.83 -3.44 -4.71
C ASP A 66 6.73 -2.38 -4.71
N VAL A 67 5.52 -2.73 -4.24
CA VAL A 67 4.45 -1.74 -4.02
C VAL A 67 4.88 -0.68 -2.99
N ALA A 68 5.56 -1.09 -1.90
CA ALA A 68 6.05 -0.15 -0.90
C ALA A 68 7.06 0.85 -1.48
N LYS A 69 7.98 0.39 -2.34
CA LYS A 69 8.94 1.27 -3.03
C LYS A 69 8.22 2.30 -3.90
N LEU A 70 7.21 1.87 -4.66
CA LEU A 70 6.42 2.76 -5.53
C LEU A 70 5.63 3.79 -4.72
N VAL A 71 4.89 3.36 -3.69
CA VAL A 71 4.11 4.26 -2.82
C VAL A 71 5.03 5.25 -2.11
N ASN A 72 6.15 4.80 -1.56
CA ASN A 72 7.10 5.72 -0.91
C ASN A 72 7.79 6.66 -1.90
N GLY A 73 8.04 6.23 -3.13
CA GLY A 73 8.52 7.11 -4.21
C GLY A 73 7.52 8.23 -4.51
N LEU A 74 6.23 7.87 -4.62
CA LEU A 74 5.15 8.83 -4.86
C LEU A 74 4.98 9.83 -3.71
N ILE A 75 5.08 9.35 -2.45
CA ILE A 75 5.07 10.20 -1.26
C ILE A 75 6.23 11.19 -1.32
N ARG A 76 7.48 10.73 -1.48
CA ARG A 76 8.67 11.61 -1.52
C ARG A 76 8.57 12.66 -2.63
N SER A 77 8.10 12.25 -3.82
CA SER A 77 7.90 13.18 -4.94
C SER A 77 6.81 14.21 -4.68
N THR A 78 5.84 13.93 -3.81
CA THR A 78 4.78 14.87 -3.45
C THR A 78 5.19 15.77 -2.30
N GLU A 79 5.93 15.25 -1.32
CA GLU A 79 6.52 16.02 -0.22
C GLU A 79 7.41 17.16 -0.74
N SER A 80 8.20 16.90 -1.79
CA SER A 80 9.06 17.92 -2.42
C SER A 80 8.30 19.05 -3.11
N GLN A 81 6.98 18.92 -3.32
CA GLN A 81 6.12 19.97 -3.89
C GLN A 81 5.37 20.77 -2.82
N ILE A 82 5.42 20.33 -1.55
CA ILE A 82 4.77 21.00 -0.42
C ILE A 82 5.70 22.04 0.22
N ASN A 83 7.01 21.78 0.16
CA ASN A 83 8.08 22.70 0.55
C ASN A 83 8.45 23.62 -0.62
#